data_AF-A0A2N0L2J3-F1
#
_entry.id   AF-A0A2N0L2J3-F1
#
_cell.length_a   1.000
_cell.length_b   1.000
_cell.length_c   1.000
_cell.angle_alpha   90.00
_cell.angle_beta   90.00
_cell.angle_gamma   90.00
#
_symmetry.space_group_name_H-M   'P 1'
#
loop_
_entity.id
_entity.type
_entity.pdbx_description
1 polymer ?
#
loop_
_entity_poly.entity_id
_entity_poly.type
_entity_poly.pdbx_seq_one_letter_code
_entity_poly.pdbx_strand_id
1 'polypeptide(L)'
;MANKNHVDMVLLNARILTPKKGRESGHCHAQAVAVAGDTIIAVGGNSQVSALAGPGARSIDCAGMTLIPGMMDSHCHVLAMAASLGGLDCGPASVSSIEQLQQVLQKEAGGKPQGEWVRGFGYDDGALSENRHPTRWDLDPATPRHPVRLDHRSGHATVLNSQGLELAGIDNSTPDPVDGV
;
A
#
# COMPACT_ATOMS: atom_id res chain seq x y z
N MET A 1 28.52 -11.61 -12.54
CA MET A 1 29.09 -10.79 -11.45
C MET A 1 29.48 -9.45 -12.07
N ALA A 2 28.91 -8.33 -11.59
CA ALA A 2 29.25 -7.00 -12.11
C ALA A 2 30.75 -6.73 -11.92
N ASN A 3 31.39 -6.17 -12.93
CA ASN A 3 32.80 -5.80 -12.87
C ASN A 3 32.95 -4.64 -11.88
N LYS A 4 33.37 -4.93 -10.64
CA LYS A 4 33.55 -3.95 -9.55
C LYS A 4 34.55 -2.82 -9.87
N ASN A 5 35.23 -2.90 -11.01
CA ASN A 5 36.17 -1.90 -11.50
C ASN A 5 35.53 -0.81 -12.38
N HIS A 6 34.23 -0.88 -12.69
CA HIS A 6 33.52 0.15 -13.44
C HIS A 6 32.50 0.86 -12.56
N VAL A 7 32.64 2.18 -12.41
CA VAL A 7 31.65 3.03 -11.72
C VAL A 7 30.62 3.49 -12.74
N ASP A 8 29.36 3.17 -12.51
CA ASP A 8 28.26 3.58 -13.40
C ASP A 8 27.70 4.95 -12.99
N MET A 9 27.70 5.25 -11.69
CA MET A 9 27.14 6.49 -11.16
C MET A 9 27.87 6.96 -9.90
N VAL A 10 28.02 8.28 -9.77
CA VAL A 10 28.40 8.95 -8.53
C VAL A 10 27.33 9.96 -8.13
N LEU A 11 26.96 9.93 -6.85
CA LEU A 11 26.10 10.92 -6.20
C LEU A 11 27.02 11.79 -5.35
N LEU A 12 27.06 13.10 -5.62
CA LEU A 12 27.95 14.05 -4.97
C LEU A 12 27.15 15.11 -4.21
N ASN A 13 27.80 15.82 -3.30
CA ASN A 13 27.24 16.95 -2.57
C ASN A 13 25.92 16.60 -1.86
N ALA A 14 25.87 15.44 -1.21
CA ALA A 14 24.75 15.00 -0.40
C ALA A 14 25.08 15.09 1.10
N ARG A 15 24.05 15.05 1.95
CA ARG A 15 24.18 14.69 3.37
C ARG A 15 23.78 13.24 3.52
N ILE A 16 24.75 12.34 3.62
CA ILE A 16 24.46 10.90 3.60
C ILE A 16 24.27 10.41 5.03
N LEU A 17 23.10 9.86 5.33
CA LEU A 17 22.83 9.18 6.58
C LEU A 17 23.15 7.70 6.44
N THR A 18 24.33 7.31 6.90
CA THR A 18 24.69 5.90 7.06
C THR A 18 24.76 5.54 8.54
N PRO A 19 24.30 4.34 8.95
CA PRO A 19 24.51 3.88 10.32
C PRO A 19 26.02 3.82 10.60
N LYS A 20 26.42 4.22 11.82
CA LYS A 20 27.78 3.92 12.29
C LYS A 20 28.00 2.40 12.32
N LYS A 21 29.24 1.98 12.07
CA LYS A 21 29.63 0.57 12.11
C LYS A 21 29.58 0.08 13.57
N GLY A 22 28.94 -1.06 13.83
CA GLY A 22 28.87 -1.68 15.17
C GLY A 22 27.63 -1.27 15.98
N ARG A 23 27.69 -1.37 17.31
CA ARG A 23 26.58 -1.04 18.22
C ARG A 23 26.50 0.46 18.58
N GLU A 24 27.29 1.31 17.92
CA GLU A 24 27.33 2.74 18.23
C GLU A 24 26.11 3.47 17.65
N SER A 25 25.48 4.30 18.47
CA SER A 25 24.43 5.22 18.02
C SER A 25 25.00 6.40 17.24
N GLY A 26 24.33 6.80 16.16
CA GLY A 26 24.66 7.99 15.36
C GLY A 26 24.92 7.68 13.88
N HIS A 27 25.21 8.72 13.11
CA HIS A 27 25.44 8.63 11.66
C HIS A 27 26.89 8.99 11.32
N CYS A 28 27.45 8.31 10.31
CA CYS A 28 28.69 8.76 9.68
C CYS A 28 28.35 9.88 8.69
N HIS A 29 29.03 11.03 8.81
CA HIS A 29 28.89 12.12 7.84
C HIS A 29 29.69 11.78 6.58
N ALA A 30 29.00 11.34 5.53
CA ALA A 30 29.54 11.22 4.19
C ALA A 30 28.84 12.20 3.25
N GLN A 31 29.52 12.54 2.15
CA GLN A 31 29.07 13.55 1.19
C GLN A 31 28.80 12.98 -0.20
N ALA A 32 29.34 11.80 -0.50
CA ALA A 32 29.21 11.16 -1.79
C ALA A 32 29.14 9.62 -1.75
N VAL A 33 28.52 9.02 -2.77
CA VAL A 33 28.39 7.57 -3.00
C VAL A 33 28.80 7.22 -4.43
N ALA A 34 29.56 6.14 -4.63
CA ALA A 34 29.77 5.52 -5.94
C ALA A 34 28.99 4.20 -6.05
N VAL A 35 28.36 3.98 -7.20
CA VAL A 35 27.54 2.81 -7.51
C VAL A 35 28.07 2.11 -8.75
N ALA A 36 28.15 0.79 -8.67
CA ALA A 36 28.40 -0.12 -9.80
C ALA A 36 27.27 -1.15 -9.84
N GLY A 37 26.45 -1.12 -10.88
CA GLY A 37 25.23 -1.90 -11.04
C GLY A 37 24.24 -1.64 -9.90
N ASP A 38 24.01 -2.68 -9.11
CA ASP A 38 23.13 -2.71 -7.93
C ASP A 38 23.88 -2.50 -6.60
N THR A 39 25.20 -2.26 -6.66
CA THR A 39 26.08 -2.29 -5.49
C THR A 39 26.69 -0.92 -5.23
N ILE A 40 26.61 -0.46 -3.97
CA ILE A 40 27.40 0.66 -3.48
C ILE A 40 28.84 0.19 -3.27
N ILE A 41 29.78 0.81 -3.99
CA ILE A 41 31.21 0.42 -3.94
C ILE A 41 32.09 1.41 -3.19
N ALA A 42 31.62 2.64 -2.97
CA ALA A 42 32.27 3.60 -2.08
C ALA A 42 31.27 4.57 -1.44
N VAL A 43 31.56 4.97 -0.21
CA VAL A 43 30.85 6.04 0.52
C VAL A 43 31.93 6.90 1.18
N GLY A 44 31.91 8.21 0.97
CA GLY A 44 32.97 9.08 1.47
C GLY A 44 32.78 10.56 1.16
N GLY A 45 33.89 11.29 1.09
CA GLY A 45 33.89 12.71 0.71
C GLY A 45 33.73 12.93 -0.80
N ASN A 46 33.28 14.12 -1.19
CA ASN A 46 33.05 14.48 -2.60
C ASN A 46 34.26 14.22 -3.50
N SER A 47 35.44 14.70 -3.11
CA SER A 47 36.66 14.56 -3.91
C SER A 47 37.10 13.10 -4.05
N GLN A 48 36.99 12.31 -2.97
CA GLN A 48 37.38 10.90 -2.97
C GLN A 48 36.51 10.07 -3.92
N VAL A 49 35.19 10.28 -3.86
CA VAL A 49 34.23 9.52 -4.67
C VAL A 49 34.23 10.00 -6.12
N SER A 50 34.33 11.31 -6.35
CA SER A 50 34.42 11.88 -7.71
C SER A 50 35.62 11.33 -8.49
N ALA A 51 36.75 11.09 -7.82
CA ALA A 51 37.94 10.49 -8.44
C ALA A 51 37.73 9.04 -8.92
N LEU A 52 36.69 8.35 -8.46
CA LEU A 52 36.34 7.01 -8.90
C LEU A 52 35.51 7.01 -10.19
N ALA A 53 34.91 8.15 -10.57
CA ALA A 53 34.10 8.25 -11.78
C ALA A 53 34.99 8.09 -13.02
N GLY A 54 34.85 6.96 -13.71
CA GLY A 54 35.50 6.68 -14.98
C GLY A 54 34.75 7.28 -16.17
N PRO A 55 35.29 7.16 -17.40
CA PRO A 55 34.59 7.55 -18.62
C PRO A 55 33.21 6.88 -18.71
N GLY A 56 32.15 7.66 -18.89
CA GLY A 56 30.78 7.16 -19.00
C GLY A 56 30.01 7.08 -17.68
N ALA A 57 30.67 7.28 -16.52
CA ALA A 57 29.98 7.36 -15.23
C ALA A 57 29.04 8.57 -15.18
N ARG A 58 27.79 8.37 -14.77
CA ARG A 58 26.84 9.45 -14.54
C ARG A 58 27.17 10.17 -13.23
N SER A 59 27.38 11.47 -13.29
CA SER A 59 27.55 12.30 -12.09
C SER A 59 26.26 13.05 -11.77
N ILE A 60 25.83 12.99 -10.51
CA ILE A 60 24.63 13.67 -10.01
C ILE A 60 25.05 14.56 -8.82
N ASP A 61 24.84 15.86 -8.94
CA ASP A 61 24.96 16.80 -7.82
C ASP A 61 23.63 16.82 -7.03
N CYS A 62 23.70 16.40 -5.77
CA CYS A 62 22.55 16.35 -4.87
C CYS A 62 22.23 17.69 -4.21
N ALA A 63 22.95 18.78 -4.51
CA ALA A 63 22.68 20.14 -4.05
C ALA A 63 22.53 20.29 -2.51
N GLY A 64 23.27 19.48 -1.74
CA GLY A 64 23.24 19.45 -0.28
C GLY A 64 22.05 18.68 0.32
N MET A 65 21.22 18.03 -0.49
CA MET A 65 20.07 17.23 -0.02
C MET A 65 20.51 15.98 0.73
N THR A 66 19.59 15.43 1.53
CA THR A 66 19.86 14.24 2.34
C THR A 66 19.66 12.96 1.52
N LEU A 67 20.65 12.06 1.56
CA LEU A 67 20.56 10.72 1.02
C LEU A 67 20.38 9.72 2.16
N ILE A 68 19.30 8.93 2.11
CA ILE A 68 18.97 7.89 3.08
C ILE A 68 18.89 6.53 2.38
N PRO A 69 19.05 5.41 3.13
CA PRO A 69 18.67 4.10 2.62
C PRO A 69 17.21 4.12 2.13
N GLY A 70 16.94 3.37 1.06
CA GLY A 70 15.55 3.15 0.62
C GLY A 70 14.72 2.56 1.77
N MET A 71 13.46 2.99 1.87
CA MET A 71 12.55 2.45 2.89
C MET A 71 12.31 0.97 2.63
N MET A 72 12.40 0.17 3.68
CA MET A 72 12.13 -1.27 3.65
C MET A 72 10.95 -1.57 4.56
N ASP A 73 9.84 -1.99 3.97
CA ASP A 73 8.68 -2.48 4.70
C ASP A 73 8.78 -4.00 4.83
N SER A 74 8.94 -4.49 6.05
CA SER A 74 9.10 -5.92 6.33
C SER A 74 7.77 -6.68 6.35
N HIS A 75 6.63 -6.00 6.37
CA HIS A 75 5.31 -6.62 6.39
C HIS A 75 4.29 -5.75 5.69
N CYS A 76 3.94 -6.12 4.46
CA CYS A 76 2.91 -5.44 3.68
C CYS A 76 1.96 -6.43 3.01
N HIS A 77 0.69 -6.03 2.86
CA HIS A 77 -0.32 -6.77 2.13
C HIS A 77 -0.52 -6.17 0.73
N VAL A 78 0.46 -6.32 -0.15
CA VAL A 78 0.48 -5.65 -1.48
C VAL A 78 -0.78 -5.92 -2.31
N LEU A 79 -1.27 -7.17 -2.31
CA LEU A 79 -2.49 -7.52 -3.05
C LEU A 79 -3.75 -6.89 -2.44
N ALA A 80 -3.82 -6.81 -1.10
CA ALA A 80 -4.94 -6.16 -0.43
C ALA A 80 -4.92 -4.65 -0.67
N MET A 81 -3.74 -4.02 -0.66
CA MET A 81 -3.55 -2.62 -1.02
C MET A 81 -3.96 -2.34 -2.47
N ALA A 82 -3.55 -3.20 -3.42
CA ALA A 82 -3.98 -3.05 -4.81
C ALA A 82 -5.50 -3.20 -4.97
N ALA A 83 -6.10 -4.15 -4.24
CA ALA A 83 -7.55 -4.35 -4.25
C ALA A 83 -8.31 -3.14 -3.68
N SER A 84 -7.81 -2.50 -2.61
CA SER A 84 -8.46 -1.32 -2.03
C SER A 84 -8.35 -0.09 -2.94
N LEU A 85 -7.24 0.09 -3.65
CA LEU A 85 -7.07 1.19 -4.62
C LEU A 85 -8.01 1.08 -5.83
N GLY A 86 -8.44 -0.13 -6.19
CA GLY A 86 -9.39 -0.38 -7.27
C GLY A 86 -10.84 -0.52 -6.82
N GLY A 87 -11.11 -0.43 -5.51
CA GLY A 87 -12.44 -0.54 -4.95
C GLY A 87 -13.10 0.80 -4.70
N LEU A 88 -14.39 0.76 -4.38
CA LEU A 88 -15.14 1.93 -3.94
C LEU A 88 -14.68 2.31 -2.52
N ASP A 89 -14.24 3.55 -2.34
CA ASP A 89 -13.94 4.10 -1.02
C ASP A 89 -15.25 4.36 -0.25
N CYS A 90 -15.44 3.61 0.83
CA CYS A 90 -16.56 3.72 1.76
C CYS A 90 -16.11 4.24 3.14
N GLY A 91 -14.93 4.86 3.22
CA GLY A 91 -14.41 5.43 4.46
C GLY A 91 -15.20 6.64 4.98
N PRO A 92 -14.96 7.06 6.24
CA PRO A 92 -15.70 8.16 6.89
C PRO A 92 -15.69 9.50 6.15
N ALA A 93 -14.69 9.74 5.31
CA ALA A 93 -14.61 10.94 4.48
C ALA A 93 -15.59 10.91 3.29
N SER A 94 -16.00 9.71 2.87
CA SER A 94 -16.79 9.44 1.67
C SER A 94 -18.22 9.01 2.01
N VAL A 95 -18.42 8.33 3.14
CA VAL A 95 -19.71 7.79 3.59
C VAL A 95 -19.87 7.97 5.10
N SER A 96 -20.96 8.61 5.53
CA SER A 96 -21.28 8.85 6.95
C SER A 96 -22.65 8.32 7.40
N SER A 97 -23.38 7.60 6.53
CA SER A 97 -24.62 6.90 6.88
C SER A 97 -24.84 5.66 6.01
N ILE A 98 -25.71 4.75 6.44
CA ILE A 98 -26.10 3.58 5.64
C ILE A 98 -26.83 4.03 4.37
N GLU A 99 -27.63 5.09 4.44
CA GLU A 99 -28.26 5.67 3.25
C GLU A 99 -27.21 6.13 2.21
N GLN A 100 -26.17 6.84 2.64
CA GLN A 100 -25.09 7.25 1.75
C GLN A 100 -24.32 6.05 1.21
N LEU A 101 -24.09 5.03 2.05
CA LEU A 101 -23.48 3.76 1.63
C LEU A 101 -24.28 3.11 0.50
N GLN A 102 -25.61 3.05 0.63
CA GLN A 102 -26.50 2.53 -0.40
C GLN A 102 -26.39 3.33 -1.70
N GLN A 103 -26.36 4.66 -1.62
CA GLN A 103 -26.25 5.52 -2.79
C GLN A 103 -24.93 5.30 -3.56
N VAL A 104 -23.80 5.21 -2.86
CA VAL A 104 -22.50 4.97 -3.51
C VAL A 104 -22.41 3.57 -4.11
N LEU A 105 -22.95 2.56 -3.43
CA LEU A 105 -23.01 1.18 -3.94
C LEU A 105 -23.92 1.06 -5.16
N GLN A 106 -25.08 1.71 -5.15
CA GLN A 106 -26.01 1.72 -6.28
C GLN A 106 -25.38 2.40 -7.51
N LYS A 107 -24.67 3.52 -7.30
CA LYS A 107 -23.93 4.20 -8.36
C LYS A 107 -22.85 3.32 -8.97
N GLU A 108 -22.05 2.66 -8.12
CA GLU A 108 -20.99 1.75 -8.56
C GLU A 108 -21.55 0.53 -9.31
N ALA A 109 -22.64 -0.06 -8.82
CA ALA A 109 -23.34 -1.16 -9.48
C ALA A 109 -23.88 -0.76 -10.86
N GLY A 110 -24.43 0.45 -11.00
CA GLY A 110 -24.99 0.96 -12.26
C GLY A 110 -23.97 1.08 -13.40
N GLY A 111 -22.67 1.13 -13.09
CA GLY A 111 -21.59 1.16 -14.07
C GLY A 111 -21.07 -0.23 -14.49
N LYS A 112 -21.60 -1.32 -13.93
CA LYS A 112 -21.09 -2.68 -14.13
C LYS A 112 -22.08 -3.60 -14.87
N PRO A 113 -21.59 -4.58 -15.64
CA PRO A 113 -22.40 -5.70 -16.11
C PRO A 113 -23.07 -6.44 -14.95
N GLN A 114 -24.29 -6.93 -15.18
CA GLN A 114 -25.04 -7.72 -14.19
C GLN A 114 -24.23 -8.91 -13.68
N GLY A 115 -24.28 -9.14 -12.36
CA GLY A 115 -23.57 -10.24 -11.70
C GLY A 115 -22.11 -9.95 -11.38
N GLU A 116 -21.53 -8.84 -11.86
CA GLU A 116 -20.19 -8.44 -11.45
C GLU A 116 -20.15 -7.90 -10.01
N TRP A 117 -19.04 -8.19 -9.33
CA TRP A 117 -18.80 -7.79 -7.95
C TRP A 117 -18.66 -6.27 -7.78
N VAL A 118 -19.43 -5.74 -6.84
CA VAL A 118 -19.21 -4.41 -6.27
C VAL A 118 -18.37 -4.60 -5.01
N ARG A 119 -17.18 -3.97 -4.98
CA ARG A 119 -16.22 -4.08 -3.89
C ARG A 119 -16.03 -2.72 -3.24
N GLY A 120 -16.46 -2.59 -2.00
CA GLY A 120 -16.27 -1.39 -1.17
C GLY A 120 -15.28 -1.65 -0.04
N PHE A 121 -14.55 -0.63 0.37
CA PHE A 121 -13.51 -0.73 1.40
C PHE A 121 -13.60 0.43 2.39
N GLY A 122 -13.18 0.17 3.63
CA GLY A 122 -12.89 1.21 4.61
C GLY A 122 -14.09 1.69 5.41
N TYR A 123 -15.26 1.06 5.29
CA TYR A 123 -16.41 1.45 6.12
C TYR A 123 -16.07 1.33 7.60
N ASP A 124 -16.67 2.21 8.40
CA ASP A 124 -16.46 2.34 9.83
C ASP A 124 -17.82 2.50 10.49
N ASP A 125 -18.30 1.47 11.18
CA ASP A 125 -19.62 1.48 11.82
C ASP A 125 -19.78 2.58 12.89
N GLY A 126 -18.68 2.95 13.56
CA GLY A 126 -18.69 4.04 14.55
C GLY A 126 -18.73 5.42 13.93
N ALA A 127 -18.42 5.55 12.63
CA ALA A 127 -18.55 6.79 11.87
C ALA A 127 -19.87 6.92 11.12
N LEU A 128 -20.65 5.83 11.02
CA LEU A 128 -21.99 5.85 10.46
C LEU A 128 -22.99 6.47 11.46
N SER A 129 -23.92 7.26 10.95
CA SER A 129 -24.98 7.89 11.76
C SER A 129 -25.82 6.89 12.56
N GLU A 130 -25.95 5.66 12.07
CA GLU A 130 -26.70 4.57 12.67
C GLU A 130 -25.93 3.87 13.80
N ASN A 131 -24.63 4.12 13.94
CA ASN A 131 -23.74 3.55 14.96
C ASN A 131 -23.86 2.02 15.08
N ARG A 132 -23.91 1.35 13.92
CA ARG A 132 -23.98 -0.11 13.77
C ARG A 132 -23.34 -0.55 12.47
N HIS A 133 -22.94 -1.81 12.39
CA HIS A 133 -22.52 -2.40 11.11
C HIS A 133 -23.69 -2.39 10.10
N PRO A 134 -23.38 -2.13 8.81
CA PRO A 134 -24.26 -2.50 7.72
C PRO A 134 -24.52 -4.01 7.72
N THR A 135 -25.67 -4.42 7.25
CA THR A 135 -26.08 -5.82 7.13
C THR A 135 -26.47 -6.11 5.69
N ARG A 136 -26.59 -7.39 5.31
CA ARG A 136 -27.08 -7.76 3.98
C ARG A 136 -28.42 -7.09 3.61
N TRP A 137 -29.27 -6.86 4.60
CA TRP A 137 -30.58 -6.22 4.41
C TRP A 137 -30.48 -4.75 4.04
N ASP A 138 -29.38 -4.08 4.42
CA ASP A 138 -29.08 -2.73 3.98
C ASP A 138 -28.50 -2.73 2.55
N LEU A 139 -27.74 -3.77 2.16
CA LEU A 139 -27.04 -3.83 0.87
C LEU A 139 -27.91 -4.37 -0.28
N ASP A 140 -28.80 -5.32 0.00
CA ASP A 140 -29.64 -6.01 -0.99
C ASP A 140 -30.49 -5.03 -1.82
N PRO A 141 -31.20 -4.05 -1.22
CA PRO A 141 -32.01 -3.10 -2.00
C PRO A 141 -31.18 -2.18 -2.90
N ALA A 142 -29.94 -1.86 -2.51
CA ALA A 142 -29.05 -0.99 -3.28
C ALA A 142 -28.44 -1.69 -4.50
N THR A 143 -28.28 -3.02 -4.44
CA THR A 143 -27.52 -3.82 -5.42
C THR A 143 -28.23 -5.13 -5.80
N PRO A 144 -29.50 -5.11 -6.23
CA PRO A 144 -30.33 -6.32 -6.36
C PRO A 144 -29.87 -7.31 -7.45
N ARG A 145 -28.88 -6.94 -8.26
CA ARG A 145 -28.36 -7.74 -9.38
C ARG A 145 -26.84 -7.93 -9.33
N HIS A 146 -26.21 -7.53 -8.24
CA HIS A 146 -24.76 -7.56 -8.09
C HIS A 146 -24.37 -8.10 -6.71
N PRO A 147 -23.42 -9.04 -6.63
CA PRO A 147 -22.86 -9.41 -5.35
C PRO A 147 -22.00 -8.26 -4.79
N VAL A 148 -22.15 -8.00 -3.49
CA VAL A 148 -21.39 -6.96 -2.78
C VAL A 148 -20.44 -7.61 -1.79
N ARG A 149 -19.21 -7.11 -1.78
CA ARG A 149 -18.24 -7.29 -0.71
C ARG A 149 -17.86 -5.93 -0.14
N LEU A 150 -18.17 -5.71 1.13
CA LEU A 150 -17.88 -4.46 1.83
C LEU A 150 -16.91 -4.74 2.98
N ASP A 151 -15.66 -4.32 2.83
CA ASP A 151 -14.59 -4.59 3.78
C ASP A 151 -14.47 -3.46 4.82
N HIS A 152 -14.43 -3.82 6.10
CA HIS A 152 -14.30 -2.91 7.22
C HIS A 152 -12.92 -2.26 7.27
N ARG A 153 -12.83 -1.03 7.78
CA ARG A 153 -11.55 -0.31 7.92
C ARG A 153 -10.47 -1.08 8.68
N SER A 154 -10.86 -2.00 9.56
CA SER A 154 -9.91 -2.80 10.34
C SER A 154 -9.22 -3.89 9.51
N GLY A 155 -9.75 -4.25 8.34
CA GLY A 155 -9.31 -5.41 7.57
C GLY A 155 -9.69 -6.76 8.19
N HIS A 156 -10.43 -6.77 9.31
CA HIS A 156 -10.81 -7.99 10.05
C HIS A 156 -12.30 -8.35 9.95
N ALA A 157 -13.08 -7.58 9.19
CA ALA A 157 -14.50 -7.85 8.98
C ALA A 157 -14.92 -7.50 7.56
N THR A 158 -15.88 -8.27 7.05
CA THR A 158 -16.46 -8.09 5.71
C THR A 158 -17.97 -8.32 5.80
N VAL A 159 -18.75 -7.44 5.19
CA VAL A 159 -20.20 -7.61 5.01
C VAL A 159 -20.45 -8.02 3.56
N LEU A 160 -21.19 -9.11 3.38
CA LEU A 160 -21.67 -9.57 2.09
C LEU A 160 -23.19 -9.33 1.99
N ASN A 161 -23.67 -8.99 0.81
CA ASN A 161 -25.11 -9.02 0.51
C ASN A 161 -25.57 -10.47 0.26
N SER A 162 -26.87 -10.69 0.05
CA SER A 162 -27.43 -12.04 -0.12
C SER A 162 -26.82 -12.79 -1.30
N GLN A 163 -26.60 -12.13 -2.44
CA GLN A 163 -25.96 -12.73 -3.61
C GLN A 163 -24.46 -13.04 -3.36
N GLY A 164 -23.77 -12.17 -2.63
CA GLY A 164 -22.38 -12.38 -2.23
C GLY A 164 -22.23 -13.59 -1.29
N LEU A 165 -23.14 -13.75 -0.34
CA LEU A 165 -23.19 -14.93 0.54
C LEU A 165 -23.44 -16.23 -0.24
N GLU A 166 -24.40 -16.21 -1.18
CA GLU A 166 -24.70 -17.36 -2.05
C GLU A 166 -23.49 -17.79 -2.87
N LEU A 167 -22.80 -16.85 -3.52
CA LEU A 167 -21.59 -17.13 -4.31
C LEU A 167 -20.41 -17.60 -3.45
N ALA A 168 -20.34 -17.17 -2.20
CA ALA A 168 -19.34 -17.63 -1.24
C ALA A 168 -19.69 -18.99 -0.62
N GLY A 169 -20.91 -19.50 -0.84
CA GLY A 169 -21.40 -20.73 -0.21
C GLY A 169 -21.57 -20.59 1.31
N ILE A 170 -21.85 -19.38 1.81
CA ILE A 170 -22.01 -19.08 3.23
C ILE A 170 -23.49 -19.03 3.59
N ASP A 171 -23.88 -19.82 4.58
CA ASP A 171 -25.22 -19.86 5.15
C ASP A 171 -25.18 -20.15 6.66
N ASN A 172 -26.34 -20.31 7.29
CA ASN A 172 -26.46 -20.57 8.73
C ASN A 172 -25.89 -21.93 9.17
N SER A 173 -25.54 -22.82 8.24
CA SER A 173 -24.92 -24.12 8.51
C SER A 173 -23.40 -24.10 8.32
N THR A 174 -22.84 -22.99 7.84
CA THR A 174 -21.41 -22.83 7.63
C THR A 174 -20.68 -22.86 8.98
N PRO A 175 -19.76 -23.81 9.22
CA PRO A 175 -19.02 -23.87 10.47
C PRO A 175 -17.97 -22.76 10.56
N ASP A 176 -17.59 -22.42 11.78
CA ASP A 176 -16.44 -21.55 12.02
C ASP A 176 -15.16 -22.16 11.42
N PRO A 177 -14.22 -21.34 10.91
CA PRO A 177 -12.95 -21.82 10.39
C PRO A 177 -12.11 -22.49 11.51
N VAL A 178 -11.37 -23.54 11.15
CA VAL A 178 -10.68 -24.45 12.08
C VAL A 178 -9.65 -23.76 13.01
N ASP A 179 -9.20 -22.55 12.67
CA ASP A 179 -8.24 -21.77 13.45
C ASP A 179 -8.71 -20.34 13.77
N GLY A 180 -10.00 -20.03 13.55
CA GLY A 180 -10.54 -18.68 13.67
C GLY A 180 -10.14 -17.73 12.53
N VAL A 181 -10.23 -16.42 12.79
CA VAL A 181 -9.80 -15.31 11.91
C VAL A 181 -8.81 -14.42 12.65
#